data_AF-A0A672VA01-F1
#
_entry.id   AF-A0A672VA01-F1
#
_cell.length_a   1.000
_cell.length_b   1.000
_cell.length_c   1.000
_cell.angle_alpha   90.00
_cell.angle_beta   90.00
_cell.angle_gamma   90.00
#
_symmetry.space_group_name_H-M   'P 1'
#
loop_
_entity.id
_entity.type
_entity.pdbx_description
1 polymer ?
#
loop_
_entity_poly.entity_id
_entity_poly.type
_entity_poly.pdbx_seq_one_letter_code
_entity_poly.pdbx_strand_id
1 'polypeptide(L)'
;MADPKYADLPGIARNEPDVYETSDLPEDDQAEFEAEELTSTSVEHLIINPNAAYEKFRDKRLGTEGVDFSDHITKTRTTGYESGEYEMLGEGLGAKETPQQRYQRLQHEVQELAREVEQIQSTVKESAAEEELTPMALARQVEGLKQQLVSSHLEKLLGPTAAIDFADPDGALAKRLLQQLEVAKCSKGTAGKSPAKEPVPTADAVTFELYWRPEQDQFAQSAKMAELEKRLAQLEATVRCEPDSQNPLLVGLKGTSLVETVQVLQAKVNILDVAVLDQVEARLQSVLGKVNEIAKHKSTVQDADTQSKIHQIYETLQRWDPVASTLPDVVQRLVTLRDLHEQATQFGQVLLHLDTTQQEVAGALKDNTVLLAEVQKTMKENLAIVEDNFAAIDARIKRLQK
;
A
#
# COMPACT_ATOMS: atom_id res chain seq x y z
N MET A 1 -45.20 -1.44 -1.54
CA MET A 1 -45.46 -0.28 -2.43
C MET A 1 -44.89 -0.65 -3.79
N ALA A 2 -45.62 -0.39 -4.88
CA ALA A 2 -45.13 -0.73 -6.22
C ALA A 2 -43.96 0.20 -6.60
N ASP A 3 -42.89 -0.36 -7.16
CA ASP A 3 -41.78 0.42 -7.73
C ASP A 3 -42.34 1.31 -8.86
N PRO A 4 -42.10 2.64 -8.82
CA PRO A 4 -42.59 3.56 -9.84
C PRO A 4 -42.16 3.19 -11.26
N LYS A 5 -41.03 2.47 -11.41
CA LYS A 5 -40.51 2.05 -12.72
C LYS A 5 -41.40 1.02 -13.42
N TYR A 6 -42.20 0.25 -12.66
CA TYR A 6 -43.06 -0.83 -13.19
C TYR A 6 -44.56 -0.56 -13.01
N ALA A 7 -44.93 0.59 -12.45
CA ALA A 7 -46.32 0.92 -12.13
C ALA A 7 -47.22 1.08 -13.37
N ASP A 8 -46.66 1.55 -14.49
CA ASP A 8 -47.40 1.82 -15.74
C ASP A 8 -47.40 0.63 -16.72
N LEU A 9 -46.63 -0.43 -16.42
CA LEU A 9 -46.56 -1.60 -17.26
C LEU A 9 -47.75 -2.53 -17.00
N PRO A 10 -48.51 -2.95 -18.03
CA PRO A 10 -49.55 -3.96 -17.88
C PRO A 10 -48.93 -5.34 -17.63
N GLY A 11 -49.60 -6.18 -16.84
CA GLY A 11 -49.20 -7.58 -16.60
C GLY A 11 -48.13 -7.80 -15.53
N ILE A 12 -47.81 -6.79 -14.72
CA ILE A 12 -46.88 -6.94 -13.57
C ILE A 12 -47.63 -7.52 -12.37
N ALA A 13 -47.11 -8.63 -11.84
CA ALA A 13 -47.59 -9.22 -10.59
C ALA A 13 -47.21 -8.33 -9.40
N ARG A 14 -48.18 -7.93 -8.57
CA ARG A 14 -47.99 -6.98 -7.45
C ARG A 14 -48.19 -7.59 -6.06
N ASN A 15 -48.84 -8.74 -5.99
CA ASN A 15 -49.21 -9.43 -4.74
C ASN A 15 -48.70 -10.87 -4.71
N GLU A 16 -47.67 -11.16 -5.51
CA GLU A 16 -46.97 -12.43 -5.51
C GLU A 16 -45.69 -12.27 -4.69
N PRO A 17 -45.24 -13.29 -3.95
CA PRO A 17 -43.93 -13.27 -3.34
C PRO A 17 -42.86 -13.16 -4.44
N ASP A 18 -41.81 -12.39 -4.16
CA ASP A 18 -40.71 -12.16 -5.10
C ASP A 18 -39.87 -13.43 -5.34
N VAL A 19 -39.78 -14.29 -4.31
CA VAL A 19 -39.00 -15.54 -4.33
C VAL A 19 -39.87 -16.69 -3.83
N TYR A 20 -39.86 -17.79 -4.58
CA TYR A 20 -40.45 -19.07 -4.20
C TYR A 20 -39.32 -20.06 -3.91
N GLU A 21 -38.97 -20.22 -2.63
CA GLU A 21 -37.91 -21.12 -2.18
C GLU A 21 -38.43 -22.19 -1.21
N THR A 22 -37.70 -23.31 -1.14
CA THR A 22 -37.91 -24.32 -0.11
C THR A 22 -37.49 -23.79 1.24
N SER A 23 -38.08 -24.30 2.32
CA SER A 23 -37.67 -23.90 3.68
C SER A 23 -36.19 -24.20 3.88
N ASP A 24 -35.46 -23.20 4.39
CA ASP A 24 -34.04 -23.33 4.70
C ASP A 24 -33.87 -24.38 5.79
N LEU A 25 -33.21 -25.49 5.45
CA LEU A 25 -32.99 -26.60 6.39
C LEU A 25 -31.62 -26.42 7.06
N PRO A 26 -31.50 -26.66 8.37
CA PRO A 26 -30.25 -26.49 9.12
C PRO A 26 -29.17 -27.53 8.78
N GLU A 27 -29.36 -28.32 7.72
CA GLU A 27 -28.39 -29.29 7.22
C GLU A 27 -27.23 -28.58 6.49
N ASP A 28 -27.49 -27.43 5.83
CA ASP A 28 -26.46 -26.62 5.16
C ASP A 28 -25.51 -25.90 6.15
N ASP A 29 -25.93 -25.73 7.41
CA ASP A 29 -25.12 -25.11 8.49
C ASP A 29 -24.20 -26.12 9.21
N GLN A 30 -24.30 -27.41 8.89
CA GLN A 30 -23.46 -28.43 9.49
C GLN A 30 -22.17 -28.54 8.70
N ALA A 31 -21.06 -28.14 9.31
CA ALA A 31 -19.75 -28.46 8.76
C ALA A 31 -19.57 -29.98 8.74
N GLU A 32 -19.87 -30.62 7.61
CA GLU A 32 -19.36 -31.93 7.28
C GLU A 32 -17.85 -31.79 7.12
N PHE A 33 -17.12 -31.96 8.22
CA PHE A 33 -15.70 -32.20 8.12
C PHE A 33 -15.54 -33.52 7.38
N GLU A 34 -15.15 -33.46 6.11
CA GLU A 34 -14.59 -34.62 5.43
C GLU A 34 -13.51 -35.17 6.36
N ALA A 35 -13.77 -36.36 6.90
CA ALA A 35 -12.84 -37.02 7.79
C ALA A 35 -11.66 -37.47 6.95
N GLU A 36 -10.72 -36.56 6.68
CA GLU A 36 -9.42 -36.92 6.16
C GLU A 36 -8.80 -37.94 7.11
N GLU A 37 -8.36 -39.08 6.57
CA GLU A 37 -7.76 -40.17 7.34
C GLU A 37 -6.33 -39.80 7.78
N LEU A 38 -6.22 -38.75 8.60
CA LEU A 38 -4.97 -38.23 9.17
C LEU A 38 -4.40 -39.12 10.29
N THR A 39 -5.02 -40.27 10.56
CA THR A 39 -4.59 -41.21 11.59
C THR A 39 -4.65 -42.65 11.06
N SER A 40 -3.66 -43.00 10.23
CA SER A 40 -3.50 -44.37 9.74
C SER A 40 -2.57 -45.18 10.66
N THR A 41 -2.90 -46.44 10.96
CA THR A 41 -2.02 -47.33 11.74
C THR A 41 -0.73 -47.73 10.99
N SER A 42 -0.71 -47.59 9.66
CA SER A 42 0.41 -47.92 8.78
C SER A 42 1.31 -46.74 8.42
N VAL A 43 0.94 -45.51 8.79
CA VAL A 43 1.64 -44.27 8.37
C VAL A 43 2.12 -43.52 9.62
N GLU A 44 3.41 -43.22 9.67
CA GLU A 44 3.96 -42.34 10.71
C GLU A 44 3.75 -40.87 10.33
N HIS A 45 3.01 -40.13 11.15
CA HIS A 45 2.78 -38.71 10.95
C HIS A 45 3.90 -37.89 11.60
N LEU A 46 4.77 -37.31 10.77
CA LEU A 46 5.87 -36.46 11.21
C LEU A 46 5.43 -34.99 11.18
N ILE A 47 5.28 -34.38 12.36
CA ILE A 47 4.99 -32.96 12.48
C ILE A 47 6.25 -32.18 12.10
N ILE A 48 6.20 -31.50 10.95
CA ILE A 48 7.29 -30.63 10.49
C ILE A 48 7.14 -29.29 11.20
N ASN A 49 8.11 -28.96 12.06
CA ASN A 49 8.27 -27.62 12.62
C ASN A 49 9.39 -26.89 11.85
N PRO A 50 9.06 -25.91 10.98
CA PRO A 50 10.04 -25.21 10.16
C PRO A 50 11.12 -24.49 10.99
N ASN A 51 10.77 -23.96 12.16
CA ASN A 51 11.71 -23.25 13.03
C ASN A 51 12.73 -24.22 13.63
N ALA A 52 12.27 -25.37 14.13
CA ALA A 52 13.16 -26.40 14.66
C ALA A 52 14.01 -27.05 13.55
N ALA A 53 13.47 -27.18 12.33
CA ALA A 53 14.23 -27.63 11.17
C ALA A 53 15.31 -26.61 10.80
N TYR A 54 14.97 -25.32 10.73
CA TYR A 54 15.92 -24.25 10.46
C TYR A 54 17.09 -24.27 11.45
N GLU A 55 16.82 -24.37 12.75
CA GLU A 55 17.88 -24.45 13.76
C GLU A 55 18.83 -25.64 13.57
N LYS A 56 18.32 -26.79 13.11
CA LYS A 56 19.13 -28.00 12.85
C LYS A 56 20.05 -27.87 11.64
N PHE A 57 19.76 -26.95 10.71
CA PHE A 57 20.50 -26.78 9.46
C PHE A 57 21.19 -25.43 9.31
N ARG A 58 20.89 -24.44 10.16
CA ARG A 58 21.44 -23.07 10.07
C ARG A 58 22.97 -23.01 10.02
N ASP A 59 23.63 -23.90 10.76
CA ASP A 59 25.09 -23.92 10.90
C ASP A 59 25.75 -24.96 9.97
N LYS A 60 24.96 -25.79 9.29
CA LYS A 60 25.46 -26.79 8.35
C LYS A 60 25.61 -26.14 6.97
N ARG A 61 26.84 -26.14 6.46
CA ARG A 61 27.17 -25.67 5.12
C ARG A 61 27.43 -26.88 4.21
N LEU A 62 27.09 -26.74 2.94
CA LEU A 62 27.39 -27.76 1.92
C LEU A 62 28.73 -27.40 1.26
N GLY A 63 29.59 -28.40 1.05
CA GLY A 63 30.87 -28.24 0.36
C GLY A 63 30.73 -28.51 -1.14
N THR A 64 31.48 -27.79 -1.97
CA THR A 64 31.33 -27.77 -3.44
C THR A 64 32.43 -28.50 -4.21
N GLU A 65 33.33 -29.21 -3.53
CA GLU A 65 34.43 -29.90 -4.20
C GLU A 65 33.95 -31.14 -4.96
N GLY A 66 34.23 -31.19 -6.27
CA GLY A 66 33.98 -32.36 -7.12
C GLY A 66 32.56 -32.46 -7.70
N VAL A 67 31.85 -31.34 -7.77
CA VAL A 67 30.43 -31.28 -8.11
C VAL A 67 30.20 -30.81 -9.56
N ASP A 68 29.65 -31.68 -10.42
CA ASP A 68 29.43 -31.42 -11.86
C ASP A 68 28.00 -31.85 -12.26
N PHE A 69 27.24 -30.97 -12.92
CA PHE A 69 25.89 -31.24 -13.44
C PHE A 69 25.87 -31.42 -14.96
N SER A 70 27.02 -31.33 -15.60
CA SER A 70 27.11 -31.54 -17.03
C SER A 70 26.94 -33.03 -17.31
N ASP A 71 26.01 -33.38 -18.21
CA ASP A 71 25.79 -34.76 -18.70
C ASP A 71 26.95 -35.25 -19.60
N HIS A 72 28.20 -34.93 -19.23
CA HIS A 72 29.39 -35.46 -19.89
C HIS A 72 29.74 -36.80 -19.29
N ILE A 73 29.67 -37.86 -20.11
CA ILE A 73 30.08 -39.22 -19.74
C ILE A 73 31.60 -39.22 -19.50
N THR A 74 32.01 -38.98 -18.26
CA THR A 74 33.39 -39.17 -17.79
C THR A 74 33.45 -40.30 -16.76
N LYS A 75 34.66 -40.80 -16.48
CA LYS A 75 34.88 -42.01 -15.65
C LYS A 75 34.61 -41.79 -14.16
N THR A 76 34.44 -40.54 -13.72
CA THR A 76 34.18 -40.18 -12.32
C THR A 76 32.72 -39.78 -12.15
N ARG A 77 32.06 -40.37 -11.15
CA ARG A 77 30.64 -40.16 -10.85
C ARG A 77 30.41 -38.70 -10.46
N THR A 78 29.65 -37.98 -11.28
CA THR A 78 29.25 -36.60 -11.07
C THR A 78 28.12 -36.54 -10.03
N THR A 79 28.17 -35.56 -9.11
CA THR A 79 27.15 -35.31 -8.07
C THR A 79 27.01 -33.80 -7.92
N GLY A 80 25.81 -33.27 -7.70
CA GLY A 80 25.44 -31.85 -7.83
C GLY A 80 25.31 -31.01 -6.52
N TYR A 81 25.27 -29.66 -6.71
CA TYR A 81 25.10 -28.45 -5.85
C TYR A 81 26.33 -27.98 -5.03
N GLU A 82 26.73 -26.71 -4.82
CA GLU A 82 26.36 -25.32 -5.24
C GLU A 82 27.29 -24.25 -4.58
N SER A 83 27.67 -23.14 -5.25
CA SER A 83 27.90 -21.75 -4.73
C SER A 83 28.93 -21.37 -3.60
N GLY A 84 29.64 -20.24 -3.80
CA GLY A 84 30.25 -19.39 -2.75
C GLY A 84 31.50 -18.56 -3.17
N GLU A 85 31.40 -17.22 -3.24
CA GLU A 85 32.44 -16.29 -3.77
C GLU A 85 33.41 -15.66 -2.73
N TYR A 86 33.47 -16.12 -1.48
CA TYR A 86 34.25 -15.45 -0.43
C TYR A 86 35.12 -16.41 0.39
N GLU A 87 36.43 -16.39 0.14
CA GLU A 87 37.43 -17.08 0.95
C GLU A 87 38.65 -16.17 1.14
N MET A 88 39.03 -15.81 2.38
CA MET A 88 40.29 -15.13 2.68
C MET A 88 41.33 -16.16 3.13
N LEU A 89 42.51 -16.15 2.52
CA LEU A 89 43.62 -17.02 2.93
C LEU A 89 44.19 -16.56 4.29
N GLY A 90 44.40 -17.51 5.20
CA GLY A 90 45.00 -17.24 6.51
C GLY A 90 46.46 -16.79 6.41
N GLU A 91 46.84 -15.86 7.27
CA GLU A 91 48.16 -15.23 7.32
C GLU A 91 49.29 -16.28 7.47
N GLY A 92 50.24 -16.30 6.53
CA GLY A 92 51.41 -17.17 6.57
C GLY A 92 51.38 -18.40 5.63
N LEU A 93 50.29 -18.64 4.91
CA LEU A 93 50.25 -19.67 3.86
C LEU A 93 50.78 -19.09 2.54
N GLY A 94 51.99 -19.48 2.14
CA GLY A 94 52.72 -18.96 0.97
C GLY A 94 52.12 -19.27 -0.42
N ALA A 95 50.81 -19.49 -0.52
CA ALA A 95 50.09 -19.54 -1.80
C ALA A 95 49.87 -18.12 -2.33
N LYS A 96 49.96 -17.92 -3.64
CA LYS A 96 49.69 -16.60 -4.25
C LYS A 96 48.20 -16.26 -4.12
N GLU A 97 47.90 -15.19 -3.38
CA GLU A 97 46.56 -14.60 -3.27
C GLU A 97 45.98 -14.29 -4.66
N THR A 98 44.70 -14.61 -4.89
CA THR A 98 43.99 -14.10 -6.07
C THR A 98 43.70 -12.59 -5.91
N PRO A 99 43.56 -11.82 -7.01
CA PRO A 99 43.33 -10.37 -6.92
C PRO A 99 42.11 -9.97 -6.07
N GLN A 100 41.05 -10.78 -6.09
CA GLN A 100 39.82 -10.56 -5.30
C GLN A 100 40.07 -10.75 -3.80
N GLN A 101 40.83 -11.78 -3.41
CA GLN A 101 41.18 -12.04 -2.00
C GLN A 101 42.10 -10.95 -1.43
N ARG A 102 43.02 -10.45 -2.27
CA ARG A 102 43.91 -9.35 -1.89
C ARG A 102 43.15 -8.04 -1.64
N TYR A 103 42.12 -7.75 -2.44
CA TYR A 103 41.26 -6.59 -2.23
C TYR A 103 40.53 -6.66 -0.88
N GLN A 104 40.02 -7.84 -0.52
CA GLN A 104 39.28 -8.05 0.73
C GLN A 104 40.16 -7.93 1.98
N ARG A 105 41.39 -8.48 1.95
CA ARG A 105 42.35 -8.28 3.06
C ARG A 105 42.69 -6.80 3.25
N LEU A 106 42.96 -6.09 2.14
CA LEU A 106 43.27 -4.66 2.19
C LEU A 106 42.10 -3.82 2.73
N GLN A 107 40.86 -4.19 2.40
CA GLN A 107 39.68 -3.51 2.93
C GLN A 107 39.59 -3.65 4.46
N HIS A 108 39.91 -4.82 5.00
CA HIS A 108 39.91 -5.07 6.44
C HIS A 108 41.03 -4.29 7.15
N GLU A 109 42.27 -4.31 6.61
CA GLU A 109 43.42 -3.57 7.18
C GLU A 109 43.17 -2.06 7.22
N VAL A 110 42.54 -1.50 6.18
CA VAL A 110 42.18 -0.07 6.14
C VAL A 110 41.13 0.27 7.20
N GLN A 111 40.19 -0.64 7.45
CA GLN A 111 39.13 -0.41 8.44
C GLN A 111 39.62 -0.54 9.88
N GLU A 112 40.63 -1.37 10.14
CA GLU A 112 41.30 -1.48 11.43
C GLU A 112 42.06 -0.19 11.77
N LEU A 113 42.83 0.33 10.81
CA LEU A 113 43.57 1.59 10.96
C LEU A 113 42.63 2.78 11.24
N ALA A 114 41.43 2.79 10.62
CA ALA A 114 40.45 3.85 10.86
C ALA A 114 39.94 3.86 12.32
N ARG A 115 39.74 2.68 12.94
CA ARG A 115 39.29 2.59 14.35
C ARG A 115 40.36 3.05 15.33
N GLU A 116 41.63 2.76 15.06
CA GLU A 116 42.74 3.21 15.92
C GLU A 116 42.85 4.74 15.96
N VAL A 117 42.66 5.40 14.81
CA VAL A 117 42.69 6.88 14.73
C VAL A 117 41.52 7.52 15.49
N GLU A 118 40.32 6.93 15.41
CA GLU A 118 39.12 7.41 16.10
C GLU A 118 39.25 7.25 17.63
N GLN A 119 39.88 6.16 18.08
CA GLN A 119 40.20 5.92 19.48
C GLN A 119 41.22 6.92 20.02
N ILE A 120 42.22 7.32 19.23
CA ILE A 120 43.16 8.40 19.61
C ILE A 120 42.41 9.74 19.72
N GLN A 121 41.47 10.03 18.81
CA GLN A 121 40.72 11.28 18.80
C GLN A 121 39.78 11.45 20.01
N SER A 122 39.13 10.37 20.47
CA SER A 122 38.23 10.41 21.63
C SER A 122 38.99 10.73 22.93
N THR A 123 40.20 10.19 23.11
CA THR A 123 41.02 10.47 24.31
C THR A 123 41.45 11.94 24.45
N VAL A 124 41.52 12.71 23.37
CA VAL A 124 41.88 14.14 23.39
C VAL A 124 40.68 15.05 23.71
N LYS A 125 39.44 14.61 23.44
CA LYS A 125 38.23 15.40 23.67
C LYS A 125 37.76 15.39 25.13
N GLU A 126 38.01 14.33 25.87
CA GLU A 126 37.53 14.17 27.26
C GLU A 126 38.18 15.15 28.26
N SER A 127 39.37 15.70 27.94
CA SER A 127 40.07 16.64 28.84
C SER A 127 39.53 18.08 28.87
N ALA A 128 38.52 18.43 28.05
CA ALA A 128 38.04 19.81 27.91
C ALA A 128 36.65 20.10 28.51
N ALA A 129 35.95 19.09 29.06
CA ALA A 129 34.50 19.16 29.29
C ALA A 129 34.05 19.64 30.69
N GLU A 130 34.93 19.91 31.65
CA GLU A 130 34.52 20.18 33.05
C GLU A 130 34.28 21.66 33.41
N GLU A 131 34.35 22.62 32.48
CA GLU A 131 34.33 24.07 32.80
C GLU A 131 33.06 24.85 32.36
N GLU A 132 31.87 24.21 32.24
CA GLU A 132 30.68 24.85 31.63
C GLU A 132 29.40 24.99 32.50
N LEU A 133 29.46 25.03 33.84
CA LEU A 133 28.26 25.27 34.67
C LEU A 133 28.34 26.59 35.46
N THR A 134 28.32 27.70 34.73
CA THR A 134 28.14 29.06 35.30
C THR A 134 26.65 29.45 35.40
N PRO A 135 26.25 30.28 36.39
CA PRO A 135 24.87 30.74 36.54
C PRO A 135 24.32 31.51 35.32
N MET A 136 25.21 32.06 34.47
CA MET A 136 24.84 32.67 33.20
C MET A 136 24.40 31.64 32.14
N ALA A 137 24.89 30.40 32.20
CA ALA A 137 24.41 29.29 31.38
C ALA A 137 23.00 28.87 31.80
N LEU A 138 22.73 28.84 33.12
CA LEU A 138 21.39 28.58 33.66
C LEU A 138 20.38 29.67 33.25
N ALA A 139 20.77 30.94 33.30
CA ALA A 139 19.93 32.05 32.83
C ALA A 139 19.60 31.94 31.33
N ARG A 140 20.57 31.54 30.49
CA ARG A 140 20.33 31.27 29.06
C ARG A 140 19.40 30.08 28.83
N GLN A 141 19.50 29.02 29.63
CA GLN A 141 18.58 27.89 29.57
C GLN A 141 17.14 28.29 29.93
N VAL A 142 16.97 29.16 30.94
CA VAL A 142 15.65 29.68 31.33
C VAL A 142 15.05 30.60 30.26
N GLU A 143 15.86 31.47 29.64
CA GLU A 143 15.40 32.29 28.50
C GLU A 143 15.03 31.40 27.29
N GLY A 144 15.81 30.35 27.02
CA GLY A 144 15.49 29.36 25.98
C GLY A 144 14.18 28.62 26.22
N LEU A 145 13.93 28.19 27.47
CA LEU A 145 12.66 27.57 27.88
C LEU A 145 11.47 28.51 27.71
N LYS A 146 11.62 29.78 28.07
CA LYS A 146 10.60 30.81 27.87
C LYS A 146 10.29 30.99 26.37
N GLN A 147 11.31 30.96 25.52
CA GLN A 147 11.14 31.08 24.07
C GLN A 147 10.42 29.86 23.47
N GLN A 148 10.75 28.65 23.94
CA GLN A 148 10.07 27.40 23.55
C GLN A 148 8.60 27.36 24.01
N LEU A 149 8.29 27.89 25.19
CA LEU A 149 6.91 27.97 25.67
C LEU A 149 6.06 28.90 24.80
N VAL A 150 6.63 30.05 24.42
CA VAL A 150 5.96 31.01 23.52
C VAL A 150 5.77 30.40 22.13
N SER A 151 6.75 29.68 21.58
CA SER A 151 6.60 29.02 20.28
C SER A 151 5.54 27.91 20.31
N SER A 152 5.48 27.10 21.37
CA SER A 152 4.43 26.07 21.52
C SER A 152 3.02 26.66 21.68
N HIS A 153 2.90 27.80 22.38
CA HIS A 153 1.63 28.51 22.48
C HIS A 153 1.21 29.10 21.12
N LEU A 154 2.17 29.63 20.36
CA LEU A 154 1.97 30.19 19.03
C LEU A 154 1.52 29.11 18.03
N GLU A 155 2.12 27.91 18.07
CA GLU A 155 1.74 26.75 17.25
C GLU A 155 0.28 26.31 17.50
N LYS A 156 -0.17 26.30 18.78
CA LYS A 156 -1.57 26.01 19.12
C LYS A 156 -2.56 27.06 18.59
N LEU A 157 -2.13 28.33 18.49
CA LEU A 157 -2.98 29.42 18.02
C LEU A 157 -3.06 29.49 16.49
N LEU A 158 -1.98 29.16 15.79
CA LEU A 158 -1.90 29.18 14.32
C LEU A 158 -2.40 27.87 13.67
N GLY A 159 -2.44 26.78 14.44
CA GLY A 159 -2.81 25.45 13.96
C GLY A 159 -1.63 24.66 13.38
N PRO A 160 -1.71 23.32 13.34
CA PRO A 160 -0.59 22.41 13.04
C PRO A 160 -0.03 22.51 11.61
N THR A 161 -0.66 23.29 10.73
CA THR A 161 -0.32 23.41 9.30
C THR A 161 0.24 24.79 8.92
N ALA A 162 0.33 25.72 9.86
CA ALA A 162 0.79 27.08 9.57
C ALA A 162 2.32 27.18 9.72
N ALA A 163 3.05 27.00 8.62
CA ALA A 163 4.47 27.30 8.56
C ALA A 163 4.67 28.83 8.47
N ILE A 164 5.18 29.45 9.54
CA ILE A 164 5.63 30.84 9.50
C ILE A 164 7.09 30.86 9.08
N ASP A 165 7.35 31.37 7.88
CA ASP A 165 8.70 31.62 7.41
C ASP A 165 9.11 33.07 7.76
N PHE A 166 10.06 33.23 8.67
CA PHE A 166 10.56 34.54 9.09
C PHE A 166 11.51 35.19 8.08
N ALA A 167 12.05 34.40 7.13
CA ALA A 167 12.94 34.91 6.10
C ALA A 167 12.18 35.58 4.96
N ASP A 168 10.91 35.21 4.74
CA ASP A 168 10.06 35.79 3.70
C ASP A 168 8.60 35.96 4.17
N PRO A 169 8.32 36.94 5.05
CA PRO A 169 7.02 37.11 5.69
C PRO A 169 5.86 37.39 4.72
N ASP A 170 6.15 37.95 3.53
CA ASP A 170 5.17 38.26 2.49
C ASP A 170 5.20 37.27 1.30
N GLY A 171 6.06 36.26 1.35
CA GLY A 171 6.35 35.36 0.22
C GLY A 171 6.92 36.09 -1.00
N ALA A 172 7.56 37.25 -0.80
CA ALA A 172 8.06 38.15 -1.83
C ALA A 172 9.31 37.60 -2.52
N LEU A 173 10.21 36.93 -1.80
CA LEU A 173 11.36 36.24 -2.38
C LEU A 173 10.90 35.05 -3.22
N ALA A 174 9.95 34.25 -2.72
CA ALA A 174 9.35 33.16 -3.47
C ALA A 174 8.67 33.67 -4.77
N LYS A 175 7.87 34.73 -4.69
CA LYS A 175 7.25 35.38 -5.86
C LYS A 175 8.28 35.95 -6.83
N ARG A 176 9.35 36.59 -6.34
CA ARG A 176 10.42 37.14 -7.18
C ARG A 176 11.21 36.05 -7.89
N LEU A 177 11.47 34.93 -7.23
CA LEU A 177 12.18 33.80 -7.80
C LEU A 177 11.32 33.10 -8.87
N LEU A 178 10.01 32.95 -8.62
CA LEU A 178 9.04 32.52 -9.63
C LEU A 178 9.00 33.47 -10.84
N GLN A 179 8.99 34.78 -10.60
CA GLN A 179 8.98 35.78 -11.67
C GLN A 179 10.29 35.80 -12.46
N GLN A 180 11.44 35.60 -11.81
CA GLN A 180 12.75 35.45 -12.48
C GLN A 180 12.83 34.16 -13.29
N LEU A 181 12.24 33.07 -12.81
CA LEU A 181 12.08 31.81 -13.56
C LEU A 181 11.14 32.00 -14.76
N GLU A 182 10.05 32.75 -14.62
CA GLU A 182 9.16 33.09 -15.74
C GLU A 182 9.87 33.96 -16.79
N VAL A 183 10.67 34.95 -16.38
CA VAL A 183 11.48 35.76 -17.29
C VAL A 183 12.54 34.92 -18.00
N ALA A 184 13.19 33.98 -17.29
CA ALA A 184 14.13 33.03 -17.88
C ALA A 184 13.45 31.97 -18.79
N LYS A 185 12.15 31.69 -18.58
CA LYS A 185 11.33 30.85 -19.46
C LYS A 185 10.91 31.61 -20.72
N CYS A 186 10.54 32.89 -20.59
CA CYS A 186 10.19 33.77 -21.71
C CYS A 186 11.40 34.09 -22.62
N SER A 187 12.62 34.17 -22.09
CA SER A 187 13.82 34.40 -22.90
C SER A 187 14.24 33.21 -23.77
N LYS A 188 13.71 31.99 -23.53
CA LYS A 188 13.93 30.79 -24.38
C LYS A 188 12.89 30.61 -25.50
N GLY A 189 11.95 31.54 -25.66
CA GLY A 189 10.83 31.46 -26.60
C GLY A 189 11.11 31.88 -28.06
N THR A 190 12.33 31.81 -28.56
CA THR A 190 12.62 31.98 -30.02
C THR A 190 13.53 30.87 -30.54
N ALA A 191 12.95 29.70 -30.76
CA ALA A 191 13.64 28.58 -31.40
C ALA A 191 13.52 28.66 -32.93
N GLY A 192 14.58 29.16 -33.57
CA GLY A 192 14.84 29.04 -35.01
C GLY A 192 16.20 28.36 -35.28
N LYS A 193 16.14 27.06 -35.60
CA LYS A 193 17.09 26.17 -36.34
C LYS A 193 18.64 26.37 -36.28
N SER A 194 19.29 25.28 -35.83
CA SER A 194 20.58 24.67 -36.29
C SER A 194 21.90 25.11 -35.59
N PRO A 195 23.00 24.30 -35.60
CA PRO A 195 23.35 23.43 -34.47
C PRO A 195 24.79 23.60 -33.92
N ALA A 196 25.04 22.96 -32.78
CA ALA A 196 26.33 22.51 -32.23
C ALA A 196 27.46 23.54 -32.04
N LYS A 197 27.57 24.05 -30.81
CA LYS A 197 28.85 24.32 -30.14
C LYS A 197 28.68 24.23 -28.62
N GLU A 198 29.66 23.62 -27.97
CA GLU A 198 29.74 23.37 -26.52
C GLU A 198 29.40 24.62 -25.67
N PRO A 199 28.72 24.47 -24.53
CA PRO A 199 28.31 25.63 -23.74
C PRO A 199 29.48 26.16 -22.91
N VAL A 200 30.02 27.31 -23.35
CA VAL A 200 30.72 28.27 -22.48
C VAL A 200 29.72 28.73 -21.41
N PRO A 201 30.10 28.84 -20.12
CA PRO A 201 29.17 29.29 -19.08
C PRO A 201 28.90 30.77 -19.30
N THR A 202 27.71 31.10 -19.80
CA THR A 202 27.20 32.47 -19.78
C THR A 202 26.84 32.82 -18.33
N ALA A 203 27.24 33.99 -17.88
CA ALA A 203 27.05 34.52 -16.52
C ALA A 203 25.57 34.72 -16.08
N ASP A 204 24.63 34.18 -16.86
CA ASP A 204 23.18 34.35 -16.71
C ASP A 204 22.46 32.99 -16.83
N ALA A 205 23.15 31.89 -16.51
CA ALA A 205 22.57 30.56 -16.44
C ALA A 205 22.20 30.24 -14.98
N VAL A 206 20.90 30.21 -14.68
CA VAL A 206 20.40 29.80 -13.38
C VAL A 206 20.49 28.27 -13.27
N THR A 207 21.53 27.79 -12.60
CA THR A 207 21.72 26.38 -12.26
C THR A 207 21.23 26.11 -10.85
N PHE A 208 20.12 25.39 -10.73
CA PHE A 208 19.66 24.81 -9.46
C PHE A 208 20.16 23.38 -9.35
N GLU A 209 21.00 23.09 -8.36
CA GLU A 209 21.38 21.72 -8.01
C GLU A 209 20.54 21.25 -6.83
N LEU A 210 19.53 20.43 -7.12
CA LEU A 210 18.69 19.81 -6.10
C LEU A 210 19.34 18.49 -5.65
N TYR A 211 19.88 18.49 -4.44
CA TYR A 211 20.33 17.26 -3.78
C TYR A 211 19.17 16.67 -2.98
N TRP A 212 18.45 15.71 -3.59
CA TRP A 212 17.35 14.98 -2.96
C TRP A 212 17.61 13.48 -3.04
N ARG A 213 17.42 12.75 -1.92
CA ARG A 213 17.55 11.29 -1.84
C ARG A 213 16.18 10.64 -1.63
N PRO A 214 15.40 10.43 -2.70
CA PRO A 214 14.02 9.94 -2.58
C PRO A 214 13.93 8.54 -1.95
N GLU A 215 14.94 7.69 -2.15
CA GLU A 215 14.97 6.33 -1.60
C GLU A 215 15.03 6.32 -0.07
N GLN A 216 15.72 7.29 0.54
CA GLN A 216 15.85 7.35 2.00
C GLN A 216 14.53 7.75 2.67
N ASP A 217 13.77 8.67 2.06
CA ASP A 217 12.48 9.09 2.59
C ASP A 217 11.40 8.04 2.35
N GLN A 218 11.40 7.38 1.18
CA GLN A 218 10.51 6.24 0.94
C GLN A 218 10.80 5.09 1.91
N PHE A 219 12.07 4.80 2.18
CA PHE A 219 12.47 3.83 3.18
C PHE A 219 12.04 4.23 4.60
N ALA A 220 12.18 5.51 4.98
CA ALA A 220 11.73 5.98 6.28
C ALA A 220 10.20 5.90 6.45
N GLN A 221 9.43 6.15 5.38
CA GLN A 221 7.97 6.00 5.37
C GLN A 221 7.55 4.52 5.44
N SER A 222 8.18 3.65 4.64
CA SER A 222 7.87 2.22 4.66
C SER A 222 8.26 1.55 5.98
N ALA A 223 9.36 1.97 6.59
CA ALA A 223 9.77 1.50 7.91
C ALA A 223 8.72 1.83 9.00
N LYS A 224 8.17 3.07 8.98
CA LYS A 224 7.07 3.46 9.89
C LYS A 224 5.81 2.64 9.64
N MET A 225 5.47 2.37 8.38
CA MET A 225 4.32 1.53 8.03
C MET A 225 4.50 0.09 8.52
N ALA A 226 5.69 -0.48 8.35
CA ALA A 226 6.03 -1.83 8.83
C ALA A 226 6.02 -1.93 10.37
N GLU A 227 6.41 -0.87 11.09
CA GLU A 227 6.28 -0.83 12.55
C GLU A 227 4.82 -0.84 13.00
N LEU A 228 3.96 -0.05 12.34
CA LEU A 228 2.53 -0.04 12.60
C LEU A 228 1.88 -1.39 12.27
N GLU A 229 2.24 -2.01 11.15
CA GLU A 229 1.78 -3.34 10.75
C GLU A 229 2.20 -4.39 11.78
N LYS A 230 3.46 -4.38 12.22
CA LYS A 230 3.95 -5.29 13.27
C LYS A 230 3.17 -5.12 14.57
N ARG A 231 2.91 -3.88 15.00
CA ARG A 231 2.13 -3.60 16.19
C ARG A 231 0.66 -4.03 16.02
N LEU A 232 0.09 -3.82 14.84
CA LEU A 232 -1.27 -4.25 14.53
C LEU A 232 -1.38 -5.77 14.53
N ALA A 233 -0.43 -6.49 13.94
CA ALA A 233 -0.36 -7.94 13.96
C ALA A 233 -0.21 -8.51 15.38
N GLN A 234 0.57 -7.84 16.24
CA GLN A 234 0.65 -8.20 17.66
C GLN A 234 -0.69 -7.99 18.37
N LEU A 235 -1.38 -6.87 18.13
CA LEU A 235 -2.70 -6.61 18.69
C LEU A 235 -3.72 -7.63 18.18
N GLU A 236 -3.70 -7.93 16.88
CA GLU A 236 -4.54 -8.95 16.27
C GLU A 236 -4.28 -10.31 16.92
N ALA A 237 -3.03 -10.75 17.05
CA ALA A 237 -2.71 -12.02 17.71
C ALA A 237 -3.23 -12.11 19.15
N THR A 238 -3.27 -10.99 19.89
CA THR A 238 -3.82 -10.95 21.26
C THR A 238 -5.35 -10.93 21.32
N VAL A 239 -6.01 -10.34 20.32
CA VAL A 239 -7.46 -10.13 20.28
C VAL A 239 -8.18 -11.17 19.42
N ARG A 240 -7.44 -11.89 18.57
CA ARG A 240 -7.93 -12.91 17.65
C ARG A 240 -8.65 -13.99 18.44
N CYS A 241 -9.97 -13.90 18.40
CA CYS A 241 -10.85 -14.95 18.83
C CYS A 241 -11.00 -15.86 17.61
N GLU A 242 -10.33 -17.02 17.62
CA GLU A 242 -10.79 -18.09 16.75
C GLU A 242 -12.27 -18.34 17.09
N PRO A 243 -13.16 -18.41 16.09
CA PRO A 243 -14.55 -18.74 16.33
C PRO A 243 -14.61 -20.21 16.72
N ASP A 244 -14.29 -20.50 17.98
CA ASP A 244 -14.62 -21.78 18.60
C ASP A 244 -16.14 -21.77 18.80
N SER A 245 -16.83 -22.06 17.70
CA SER A 245 -18.27 -22.32 17.63
C SER A 245 -18.63 -23.62 18.34
N GLN A 246 -17.65 -24.40 18.80
CA GLN A 246 -17.82 -25.76 19.29
C GLN A 246 -18.18 -25.91 20.77
N ASN A 247 -18.24 -24.82 21.56
CA ASN A 247 -18.71 -24.94 22.95
C ASN A 247 -20.12 -24.32 23.13
N PRO A 248 -21.19 -25.13 23.18
CA PRO A 248 -22.56 -24.66 23.37
C PRO A 248 -22.77 -23.94 24.72
N LEU A 249 -21.84 -24.05 25.68
CA LEU A 249 -21.86 -23.28 26.94
C LEU A 249 -21.43 -21.81 26.76
N LEU A 250 -20.79 -21.45 25.64
CA LEU A 250 -20.33 -20.08 25.37
C LEU A 250 -21.40 -19.22 24.67
N VAL A 251 -22.51 -19.80 24.21
CA VAL A 251 -23.56 -19.09 23.45
C VAL A 251 -24.17 -17.94 24.26
N GLY A 252 -24.29 -18.08 25.59
CA GLY A 252 -24.79 -17.02 26.47
C GLY A 252 -23.75 -15.97 26.88
N LEU A 253 -22.49 -16.13 26.46
CA LEU A 253 -21.39 -15.21 26.78
C LEU A 253 -20.95 -14.38 25.57
N LYS A 254 -21.30 -14.79 24.34
CA LYS A 254 -20.94 -14.07 23.11
C LYS A 254 -21.75 -12.77 22.98
N GLY A 255 -21.15 -11.65 23.40
CA GLY A 255 -21.62 -10.31 23.04
C GLY A 255 -21.20 -9.92 21.62
N THR A 256 -21.80 -8.88 21.08
CA THR A 256 -21.44 -8.29 19.76
C THR A 256 -20.02 -7.72 19.72
N SER A 257 -19.46 -7.41 20.89
CA SER A 257 -18.08 -6.99 21.07
C SER A 257 -17.37 -7.78 22.18
N LEU A 258 -16.03 -7.83 22.14
CA LEU A 258 -15.22 -8.41 23.22
C LEU A 258 -15.50 -7.71 24.56
N VAL A 259 -15.74 -6.40 24.52
CA VAL A 259 -16.08 -5.61 25.71
C VAL A 259 -17.42 -6.06 26.31
N GLU A 260 -18.45 -6.26 25.48
CA GLU A 260 -19.74 -6.78 25.93
C GLU A 260 -19.61 -8.18 26.53
N THR A 261 -18.82 -9.05 25.90
CA THR A 261 -18.50 -10.39 26.43
C THR A 261 -17.85 -10.31 27.81
N VAL A 262 -16.82 -9.46 27.97
CA VAL A 262 -16.14 -9.24 29.25
C VAL A 262 -17.08 -8.63 30.29
N GLN A 263 -17.98 -7.72 29.90
CA GLN A 263 -18.98 -7.15 30.81
C GLN A 263 -20.00 -8.20 31.28
N VAL A 264 -20.44 -9.09 30.39
CA VAL A 264 -21.32 -10.21 30.75
C VAL A 264 -20.58 -11.16 31.70
N LEU A 265 -19.33 -11.54 31.41
CA LEU A 265 -18.52 -12.35 32.33
C LEU A 265 -18.33 -11.64 33.68
N GLN A 266 -18.02 -10.35 33.69
CA GLN A 266 -17.86 -9.56 34.92
C GLN A 266 -19.16 -9.53 35.74
N ALA A 267 -20.31 -9.34 35.09
CA ALA A 267 -21.60 -9.39 35.76
C ALA A 267 -21.87 -10.78 36.35
N LYS A 268 -21.56 -11.86 35.63
CA LYS A 268 -21.70 -13.24 36.12
C LYS A 268 -20.76 -13.54 37.29
N VAL A 269 -19.51 -13.07 37.24
CA VAL A 269 -18.51 -13.19 38.33
C VAL A 269 -18.93 -12.38 39.56
N ASN A 270 -19.51 -11.20 39.37
CA ASN A 270 -20.03 -10.39 40.49
C ASN A 270 -21.26 -11.01 41.15
N ILE A 271 -22.00 -11.86 40.43
CA ILE A 271 -23.17 -12.61 40.94
C ILE A 271 -22.73 -13.90 41.65
N LEU A 272 -21.48 -14.32 41.51
CA LEU A 272 -20.89 -15.51 42.16
C LEU A 272 -20.61 -15.25 43.66
N ASP A 273 -21.69 -14.99 44.40
CA ASP A 273 -21.76 -15.17 45.85
C ASP A 273 -22.91 -16.16 46.13
N VAL A 274 -22.55 -17.34 46.64
CA VAL A 274 -23.46 -18.48 46.82
C VAL A 274 -24.67 -18.11 47.66
N ALA A 275 -24.51 -17.23 48.65
CA ALA A 275 -25.61 -16.80 49.51
C ALA A 275 -26.55 -15.77 48.85
N VAL A 276 -26.03 -14.99 47.89
CA VAL A 276 -26.79 -13.97 47.18
C VAL A 276 -27.56 -14.58 46.01
N LEU A 277 -27.04 -15.65 45.39
CA LEU A 277 -27.69 -16.33 44.27
C LEU A 277 -29.05 -16.93 44.66
N ASP A 278 -29.11 -17.66 45.78
CA ASP A 278 -30.37 -18.24 46.31
C ASP A 278 -31.41 -17.16 46.66
N GLN A 279 -30.95 -16.04 47.21
CA GLN A 279 -31.83 -14.92 47.55
C GLN A 279 -32.34 -14.18 46.29
N VAL A 280 -31.49 -14.05 45.27
CA VAL A 280 -31.84 -13.44 43.98
C VAL A 280 -32.82 -14.34 43.21
N GLU A 281 -32.63 -15.66 43.22
CA GLU A 281 -33.56 -16.61 42.61
C GLU A 281 -34.96 -16.52 43.25
N ALA A 282 -35.04 -16.52 44.59
CA ALA A 282 -36.31 -16.37 45.31
C ALA A 282 -37.02 -15.04 45.01
N ARG A 283 -36.27 -13.94 44.87
CA ARG A 283 -36.83 -12.62 44.50
C ARG A 283 -37.26 -12.57 43.03
N LEU A 284 -36.50 -13.18 42.12
CA LEU A 284 -36.85 -13.28 40.70
C LEU A 284 -38.14 -14.08 40.50
N GLN A 285 -38.34 -15.17 41.23
CA GLN A 285 -39.60 -15.93 41.22
C GLN A 285 -40.80 -15.06 41.66
N SER A 286 -40.62 -14.22 42.68
CA SER A 286 -41.65 -13.28 43.12
C SER A 286 -41.94 -12.16 42.09
N VAL A 287 -40.88 -11.63 41.46
CA VAL A 287 -41.02 -10.61 40.40
C VAL A 287 -41.69 -11.21 39.17
N LEU A 288 -41.35 -12.44 38.77
CA LEU A 288 -42.00 -13.17 37.68
C LEU A 288 -43.51 -13.35 37.95
N GLY A 289 -43.89 -13.68 39.19
CA GLY A 289 -45.30 -13.74 39.60
C GLY A 289 -46.02 -12.40 39.44
N LYS A 290 -45.40 -11.29 39.85
CA LYS A 290 -45.98 -9.94 39.70
C LYS A 290 -46.02 -9.46 38.24
N VAL A 291 -45.00 -9.78 37.44
CA VAL A 291 -44.98 -9.48 36.00
C VAL A 291 -46.10 -10.22 35.28
N ASN A 292 -46.39 -11.47 35.67
CA ASN A 292 -47.53 -12.21 35.14
C ASN A 292 -48.89 -11.60 35.53
N GLU A 293 -49.03 -11.04 36.74
CA GLU A 293 -50.24 -10.27 37.11
C GLU A 293 -50.35 -8.95 36.34
N ILE A 294 -49.23 -8.23 36.16
CA ILE A 294 -49.19 -7.00 35.36
C ILE A 294 -49.49 -7.31 33.89
N ALA A 295 -49.01 -8.42 33.33
CA ALA A 295 -49.33 -8.85 31.98
C ALA A 295 -50.83 -9.13 31.81
N LYS A 296 -51.49 -9.73 32.82
CA LYS A 296 -52.95 -9.89 32.87
C LYS A 296 -53.71 -8.57 32.92
N HIS A 297 -53.15 -7.54 33.55
CA HIS A 297 -53.77 -6.21 33.62
C HIS A 297 -53.43 -5.29 32.45
N LYS A 298 -52.31 -5.54 31.74
CA LYS A 298 -51.83 -4.71 30.62
C LYS A 298 -52.52 -5.07 29.29
N SER A 299 -53.08 -6.27 29.17
CA SER A 299 -53.80 -6.72 27.96
C SER A 299 -55.09 -5.95 27.66
N THR A 300 -55.55 -5.07 28.56
CA THR A 300 -56.81 -4.33 28.44
C THR A 300 -56.64 -2.85 28.07
N VAL A 301 -55.40 -2.31 27.99
CA VAL A 301 -55.17 -0.84 27.92
C VAL A 301 -54.16 -0.38 26.85
N GLN A 302 -53.80 -1.19 25.84
CA GLN A 302 -52.91 -0.71 24.78
C GLN A 302 -53.48 -0.92 23.36
N ASP A 303 -53.36 0.13 22.55
CA ASP A 303 -53.70 0.16 21.13
C ASP A 303 -52.68 -0.70 20.36
N ALA A 304 -53.07 -1.94 20.05
CA ALA A 304 -52.21 -2.99 19.48
C ALA A 304 -51.49 -2.55 18.19
N ASP A 305 -52.11 -1.66 17.41
CA ASP A 305 -51.54 -1.12 16.18
C ASP A 305 -50.36 -0.19 16.45
N THR A 306 -50.38 0.59 17.53
CA THR A 306 -49.24 1.45 17.91
C THR A 306 -48.07 0.63 18.42
N GLN A 307 -48.32 -0.44 19.18
CA GLN A 307 -47.28 -1.34 19.66
C GLN A 307 -46.64 -2.13 18.51
N SER A 308 -47.44 -2.59 17.53
CA SER A 308 -46.93 -3.23 16.32
C SER A 308 -46.03 -2.30 15.50
N LYS A 309 -46.45 -1.04 15.30
CA LYS A 309 -45.64 -0.03 14.61
C LYS A 309 -44.35 0.30 15.36
N ILE A 310 -44.40 0.46 16.69
CA ILE A 310 -43.21 0.71 17.52
C ILE A 310 -42.26 -0.48 17.45
N HIS A 311 -42.78 -1.71 17.49
CA HIS A 311 -41.98 -2.92 17.38
C HIS A 311 -41.28 -3.03 16.02
N GLN A 312 -41.99 -2.76 14.92
CA GLN A 312 -41.39 -2.70 13.58
C GLN A 312 -40.29 -1.62 13.46
N ILE A 313 -40.49 -0.45 14.05
CA ILE A 313 -39.46 0.60 14.10
C ILE A 313 -38.24 0.13 14.93
N TYR A 314 -38.47 -0.59 16.02
CA TYR A 314 -37.38 -1.12 16.84
C TYR A 314 -36.57 -2.19 16.09
N GLU A 315 -37.25 -3.13 15.41
CA GLU A 315 -36.59 -4.16 14.59
C GLU A 315 -35.79 -3.54 13.44
N THR A 316 -36.35 -2.54 12.76
CA THR A 316 -35.62 -1.83 11.70
C THR A 316 -34.42 -1.07 12.27
N LEU A 317 -34.56 -0.40 13.43
CA LEU A 317 -33.43 0.25 14.08
C LEU A 317 -32.33 -0.75 14.44
N GLN A 318 -32.68 -1.89 15.02
CA GLN A 318 -31.72 -2.95 15.36
C GLN A 318 -31.02 -3.52 14.13
N ARG A 319 -31.73 -3.68 13.01
CA ARG A 319 -31.14 -4.14 11.74
C ARG A 319 -30.13 -3.13 11.16
N TRP A 320 -30.38 -1.83 11.34
CA TRP A 320 -29.54 -0.76 10.79
C TRP A 320 -28.46 -0.26 11.75
N ASP A 321 -28.53 -0.59 13.03
CA ASP A 321 -27.54 -0.22 14.06
C ASP A 321 -26.08 -0.60 13.70
N PRO A 322 -25.77 -1.85 13.27
CA PRO A 322 -24.42 -2.19 12.84
C PRO A 322 -23.99 -1.37 11.62
N VAL A 323 -24.89 -1.14 10.66
CA VAL A 323 -24.60 -0.34 9.46
C VAL A 323 -24.30 1.11 9.83
N ALA A 324 -25.08 1.70 10.73
CA ALA A 324 -24.88 3.06 11.22
C ALA A 324 -23.53 3.22 11.93
N SER A 325 -23.11 2.21 12.72
CA SER A 325 -21.82 2.21 13.40
C SER A 325 -20.62 2.17 12.43
N THR A 326 -20.74 1.48 11.30
CA THR A 326 -19.68 1.36 10.28
C THR A 326 -19.65 2.51 9.26
N LEU A 327 -20.67 3.38 9.24
CA LEU A 327 -20.79 4.45 8.26
C LEU A 327 -19.60 5.44 8.29
N PRO A 328 -19.09 5.88 9.46
CA PRO A 328 -17.89 6.72 9.52
C PRO A 328 -16.65 6.04 8.92
N ASP A 329 -16.48 4.73 9.12
CA ASP A 329 -15.36 3.95 8.59
C ASP A 329 -15.43 3.87 7.06
N VAL A 330 -16.63 3.65 6.50
CA VAL A 330 -16.84 3.66 5.05
C VAL A 330 -16.49 5.03 4.46
N VAL A 331 -16.90 6.12 5.11
CA VAL A 331 -16.57 7.48 4.68
C VAL A 331 -15.07 7.72 4.76
N GLN A 332 -14.40 7.31 5.84
CA GLN A 332 -12.96 7.42 5.98
C GLN A 332 -12.23 6.63 4.89
N ARG A 333 -12.70 5.42 4.58
CA ARG A 333 -12.15 4.60 3.49
C ARG A 333 -12.30 5.30 2.13
N LEU A 334 -13.46 5.91 1.87
CA LEU A 334 -13.69 6.72 0.66
C LEU A 334 -12.75 7.93 0.58
N VAL A 335 -12.47 8.60 1.71
CA VAL A 335 -11.51 9.71 1.75
C VAL A 335 -10.10 9.21 1.46
N THR A 336 -9.67 8.09 2.06
CA THR A 336 -8.34 7.52 1.79
C THR A 336 -8.19 7.03 0.35
N LEU A 337 -9.28 6.55 -0.27
CA LEU A 337 -9.29 6.07 -1.66
C LEU A 337 -9.62 7.17 -2.68
N ARG A 338 -9.87 8.41 -2.25
CA ARG A 338 -10.25 9.52 -3.13
C ARG A 338 -9.23 9.73 -4.24
N ASP A 339 -7.95 9.82 -3.88
CA ASP A 339 -6.88 10.12 -4.83
C ASP A 339 -6.70 8.97 -5.84
N LEU A 340 -6.90 7.72 -5.39
CA LEU A 340 -6.90 6.55 -6.27
C LEU A 340 -8.09 6.55 -7.24
N HIS A 341 -9.30 6.87 -6.77
CA HIS A 341 -10.48 7.00 -7.62
C HIS A 341 -10.32 8.16 -8.63
N GLU A 342 -9.70 9.26 -8.22
CA GLU A 342 -9.40 10.38 -9.11
C GLU A 342 -8.41 9.97 -10.22
N GLN A 343 -7.33 9.27 -9.84
CA GLN A 343 -6.38 8.70 -10.81
C GLN A 343 -7.04 7.71 -11.76
N ALA A 344 -7.91 6.82 -11.27
CA ALA A 344 -8.64 5.88 -12.11
C ALA A 344 -9.58 6.59 -13.12
N THR A 345 -10.19 7.69 -12.69
CA THR A 345 -11.03 8.53 -13.57
C THR A 345 -10.19 9.21 -14.64
N GLN A 346 -9.06 9.81 -14.27
CA GLN A 346 -8.12 10.41 -15.20
C GLN A 346 -7.57 9.38 -16.19
N PHE A 347 -7.26 8.17 -15.73
CA PHE A 347 -6.82 7.07 -16.58
C PHE A 347 -7.85 6.73 -17.65
N GLY A 348 -9.14 6.65 -17.29
CA GLY A 348 -10.22 6.45 -18.26
C GLY A 348 -10.28 7.54 -19.34
N GLN A 349 -10.09 8.80 -18.95
CA GLN A 349 -10.05 9.92 -19.91
C GLN A 349 -8.83 9.87 -20.83
N VAL A 350 -7.65 9.57 -20.26
CA VAL A 350 -6.40 9.41 -21.04
C VAL A 350 -6.55 8.25 -22.02
N LEU A 351 -7.18 7.15 -21.63
CA LEU A 351 -7.41 6.00 -22.49
C LEU A 351 -8.34 6.34 -23.67
N LEU A 352 -9.43 7.08 -23.42
CA LEU A 352 -10.31 7.56 -24.48
C LEU A 352 -9.59 8.53 -25.43
N HIS A 353 -8.74 9.42 -24.89
CA HIS A 353 -7.95 10.32 -25.70
C HIS A 353 -6.92 9.57 -26.55
N LEU A 354 -6.28 8.54 -25.99
CA LEU A 354 -5.35 7.67 -26.70
C LEU A 354 -6.06 6.92 -27.84
N ASP A 355 -7.25 6.36 -27.61
CA ASP A 355 -8.03 5.69 -28.65
C ASP A 355 -8.43 6.66 -29.78
N THR A 356 -8.88 7.87 -29.43
CA THR A 356 -9.21 8.91 -30.42
C THR A 356 -7.99 9.28 -31.26
N THR A 357 -6.85 9.57 -30.63
CA THR A 357 -5.61 9.91 -31.34
C THR A 357 -5.09 8.76 -32.20
N GLN A 358 -5.24 7.52 -31.74
CA GLN A 358 -4.89 6.33 -32.53
C GLN A 358 -5.79 6.18 -33.76
N GLN A 359 -7.10 6.44 -33.64
CA GLN A 359 -8.02 6.46 -34.78
C GLN A 359 -7.67 7.56 -35.79
N GLU A 360 -7.31 8.76 -35.32
CA GLU A 360 -6.86 9.87 -36.18
C GLU A 360 -5.56 9.53 -36.92
N VAL A 361 -4.56 8.97 -36.22
CA VAL A 361 -3.29 8.54 -36.83
C VAL A 361 -3.53 7.42 -37.85
N ALA A 362 -4.41 6.46 -37.55
CA ALA A 362 -4.79 5.42 -38.49
C ALA A 362 -5.49 5.99 -39.73
N GLY A 363 -6.31 7.03 -39.57
CA GLY A 363 -6.90 7.80 -40.68
C GLY A 363 -5.82 8.49 -41.52
N ALA A 364 -4.94 9.26 -40.91
CA ALA A 364 -3.84 9.95 -41.59
C ALA A 364 -2.90 8.99 -42.33
N LEU A 365 -2.65 7.79 -41.77
CA LEU A 365 -1.86 6.76 -42.44
C LEU A 365 -2.56 6.24 -43.71
N LYS A 366 -3.88 6.06 -43.66
CA LYS A 366 -4.68 5.70 -44.86
C LYS A 366 -4.59 6.79 -45.93
N ASP A 367 -4.74 8.06 -45.55
CA ASP A 367 -4.63 9.17 -46.48
C ASP A 367 -3.23 9.23 -47.12
N ASN A 368 -2.17 9.06 -46.33
CA ASN A 368 -0.80 8.98 -46.84
C ASN A 368 -0.60 7.79 -47.81
N THR A 369 -1.21 6.63 -47.56
CA THR A 369 -1.15 5.51 -48.50
C THR A 369 -1.85 5.82 -49.83
N VAL A 370 -2.97 6.56 -49.79
CA VAL A 370 -3.66 7.01 -51.02
C VAL A 370 -2.81 8.02 -51.78
N LEU A 371 -2.23 9.01 -51.09
CA LEU A 371 -1.32 10.00 -51.68
C LEU A 371 -0.09 9.34 -52.32
N LEU A 372 0.52 8.35 -51.66
CA LEU A 372 1.66 7.62 -52.24
C LEU A 372 1.26 6.83 -53.49
N ALA A 373 0.07 6.22 -53.52
CA ALA A 373 -0.45 5.54 -54.70
C ALA A 373 -0.69 6.52 -55.86
N GLU A 374 -1.19 7.72 -55.57
CA GLU A 374 -1.37 8.79 -56.56
C GLU A 374 -0.04 9.34 -57.08
N VAL A 375 0.95 9.57 -56.20
CA VAL A 375 2.31 9.95 -56.59
C VAL A 375 2.96 8.87 -57.45
N GLN A 376 2.78 7.59 -57.10
CA GLN A 376 3.29 6.48 -57.92
C GLN A 376 2.62 6.45 -59.30
N LYS A 377 1.31 6.72 -59.38
CA LYS A 377 0.57 6.79 -60.64
C LYS A 377 1.05 7.96 -61.50
N THR A 378 1.10 9.16 -60.94
CA THR A 378 1.57 10.37 -61.64
C THR A 378 3.03 10.25 -62.08
N MET A 379 3.89 9.60 -61.30
CA MET A 379 5.29 9.34 -61.69
C MET A 379 5.38 8.38 -62.87
N LYS A 380 4.54 7.33 -62.93
CA LYS A 380 4.45 6.43 -64.09
C LYS A 380 3.95 7.17 -65.34
N GLU A 381 2.92 8.02 -65.19
CA GLU A 381 2.39 8.84 -66.29
C GLU A 381 3.45 9.84 -66.80
N ASN A 382 4.15 10.53 -65.89
CA ASN A 382 5.22 11.45 -66.24
C ASN A 382 6.39 10.74 -66.93
N LEU A 383 6.78 9.55 -66.47
CA LEU A 383 7.82 8.74 -67.13
C LEU A 383 7.43 8.36 -68.56
N ALA A 384 6.18 7.93 -68.78
CA ALA A 384 5.68 7.64 -70.13
C ALA A 384 5.72 8.88 -71.04
N ILE A 385 5.31 10.06 -70.53
CA ILE A 385 5.38 11.31 -71.28
C ILE A 385 6.84 11.68 -71.61
N VAL A 386 7.77 11.47 -70.68
CA VAL A 386 9.20 11.72 -70.90
C VAL A 386 9.78 10.77 -71.94
N GLU A 387 9.44 9.48 -71.91
CA GLU A 387 9.82 8.50 -72.94
C GLU A 387 9.29 8.90 -74.32
N ASP A 388 8.02 9.29 -74.42
CA ASP A 388 7.41 9.77 -75.66
C ASP A 388 8.12 11.04 -76.20
N ASN A 389 8.45 11.98 -75.31
CA ASN A 389 9.21 13.18 -75.67
C ASN A 389 10.61 12.85 -76.16
N PHE A 390 11.33 11.93 -75.51
CA PHE A 390 12.64 11.46 -75.97
C PHE A 390 12.53 10.80 -77.34
N ALA A 391 11.54 9.93 -77.55
CA ALA A 391 11.29 9.30 -78.85
C ALA A 391 11.03 10.34 -79.96
N ALA A 392 10.26 11.39 -79.65
CA ALA A 392 9.99 12.50 -80.57
C ALA A 392 11.23 13.32 -80.91
N ILE A 393 12.08 13.63 -79.91
CA ILE A 393 13.37 14.32 -80.11
C ILE A 393 14.30 13.45 -80.96
N ASP A 394 14.40 12.16 -80.66
CA ASP A 394 15.28 11.22 -81.35
C ASP A 394 14.86 11.04 -82.82
N ALA A 395 13.54 10.98 -83.08
CA ALA A 395 13.00 11.02 -84.44
C ALA A 395 13.32 12.33 -85.18
N ARG A 396 13.33 13.47 -84.49
CA ARG A 396 13.66 14.77 -85.05
C ARG A 396 15.15 14.93 -85.33
N ILE A 397 16.03 14.40 -84.48
CA ILE A 397 17.48 14.32 -84.71
C ILE A 397 17.76 13.47 -85.96
N LYS A 398 17.11 12.30 -86.08
CA LYS A 398 17.25 11.43 -87.26
C LYS A 398 16.80 12.11 -88.57
N ARG A 399 15.81 13.01 -88.53
CA ARG A 399 15.40 13.81 -89.69
C ARG A 399 16.40 14.90 -90.06
N LEU A 400 17.15 15.44 -89.10
CA LEU A 400 18.18 16.47 -89.32
C LEU A 400 19.54 15.90 -89.75
N GLN A 401 19.77 14.60 -89.57
CA GLN A 401 20.98 13.88 -90.00
C GLN A 401 20.91 13.38 -91.46
N LYS A 402 19.83 13.68 -92.18
CA LYS A 402 19.74 13.61 -93.65
C LYS A 402 19.84 15.00 -94.22
#